data_AF-A0AB73PUP0-F1
#
_entry.id   AF-A0AB73PUP0-F1
#
_cell.length_a   1.000
_cell.length_b   1.000
_cell.length_c   1.000
_cell.angle_alpha   90.00
_cell.angle_beta   90.00
_cell.angle_gamma   90.00
#
_symmetry.space_group_name_H-M   'P 1'
#
loop_
_entity.id
_entity.type
_entity.pdbx_description
1 polymer ?
#
loop_
_entity_poly.entity_id
_entity_poly.type
_entity_poly.pdbx_seq_one_letter_code
_entity_poly.pdbx_strand_id
1 'polypeptide(L)' 'MKLKQSEEEQSIFFRCHKSYSIQVNNVKYYDPNLFKVYFDDDKQIFCPVAVRKVRQLKKVLRHDKS' A
#
# COMPACT_ATOMS: atom_id res chain seq x y z
N MET A 1 13.18 33.14 1.99
CA MET A 1 12.86 31.74 2.38
C MET A 1 12.49 30.97 1.12
N LYS A 2 13.35 30.07 0.63
CA LYS A 2 12.97 29.16 -0.45
C LYS A 2 12.08 28.08 0.16
N LEU A 3 10.77 28.16 -0.08
CA LEU A 3 9.88 27.01 0.04
C LEU A 3 10.41 25.99 -0.97
N LYS A 4 11.28 25.08 -0.50
CA LYS A 4 11.60 23.84 -1.24
C LYS A 4 10.23 23.26 -1.56
N GLN A 5 9.87 23.23 -2.84
CA GLN A 5 8.80 22.39 -3.34
C GLN A 5 9.10 21.01 -2.78
N SER A 6 8.39 20.64 -1.73
CA SER A 6 8.42 19.31 -1.15
C SER A 6 8.12 18.40 -2.32
N GLU A 7 9.12 17.63 -2.74
CA GLU A 7 9.01 16.59 -3.75
C GLU A 7 7.70 15.88 -3.47
N GLU A 8 6.70 16.09 -4.33
CA GLU A 8 5.41 15.48 -4.20
C GLU A 8 5.66 13.99 -4.32
N GLU A 9 5.74 13.28 -3.18
CA GLU A 9 5.62 11.83 -3.16
C GLU A 9 4.29 11.52 -3.86
N GLN A 10 4.37 11.19 -5.15
CA GLN A 10 3.20 10.85 -5.94
C GLN A 10 2.61 9.59 -5.31
N SER A 11 1.61 9.80 -4.47
CA SER A 11 1.02 8.74 -3.68
C SER A 11 0.31 7.79 -4.62
N ILE A 12 0.88 6.60 -4.81
CA ILE A 12 0.30 5.60 -5.70
C ILE A 12 -0.88 4.97 -4.98
N PHE A 13 -2.10 5.29 -5.43
CA PHE A 13 -3.30 4.61 -4.96
C PHE A 13 -3.50 3.29 -5.72
N PHE A 14 -3.61 2.19 -4.97
CA PHE A 14 -3.89 0.88 -5.52
C PHE A 14 -5.23 0.34 -5.02
N ARG A 15 -6.14 0.00 -5.95
CA ARG A 15 -7.41 -0.66 -5.61
C ARG A 15 -7.19 -2.13 -5.25
N CYS A 16 -6.99 -2.40 -3.96
CA CYS A 16 -6.69 -3.74 -3.44
C CYS A 16 -7.92 -4.65 -3.30
N HIS A 17 -9.11 -4.07 -3.19
CA HIS A 17 -10.38 -4.81 -3.04
C HIS A 17 -11.52 -4.09 -3.78
N LYS A 18 -12.69 -4.72 -3.95
CA LYS A 18 -13.82 -4.09 -4.65
C LYS A 18 -14.28 -2.79 -3.96
N SER A 19 -14.19 -2.73 -2.63
CA SER A 19 -14.64 -1.60 -1.81
C SER A 19 -13.50 -0.74 -1.26
N TYR A 20 -12.23 -1.06 -1.56
CA TYR A 20 -11.10 -0.42 -0.90
C TYR A 20 -9.97 -0.09 -1.87
N SER A 21 -9.36 1.07 -1.65
CA SER A 21 -8.12 1.53 -2.26
C SER A 21 -7.16 1.94 -1.16
N ILE A 22 -5.87 1.67 -1.37
CA ILE A 22 -4.81 1.90 -0.38
C ILE A 22 -3.73 2.79 -0.98
N GLN A 23 -3.11 3.64 -0.17
CA GLN A 23 -1.85 4.29 -0.53
C GLN A 23 -0.74 3.26 -0.35
N VAL A 24 -0.02 2.97 -1.42
CA VAL A 24 1.02 1.93 -1.44
C VAL A 24 2.16 2.30 -0.48
N ASN A 25 2.57 3.57 -0.48
CA ASN A 25 3.68 4.09 0.31
C ASN A 25 3.46 3.93 1.82
N ASN A 26 2.20 3.87 2.26
CA ASN A 26 1.84 3.71 3.68
C ASN A 26 1.78 2.23 4.10
N VAL A 27 1.90 1.27 3.17
CA VAL A 27 1.84 -0.15 3.49
C VAL A 27 3.13 -0.57 4.18
N LYS A 28 3.03 -0.94 5.45
CA LYS A 28 4.17 -1.45 6.21
C LYS A 28 4.40 -2.94 5.95
N TYR A 29 3.33 -3.72 5.95
CA TYR A 29 3.41 -5.17 5.85
C TYR A 29 2.23 -5.75 5.07
N TYR A 30 2.50 -6.80 4.29
CA TYR A 30 1.46 -7.59 3.62
C TYR A 30 1.54 -9.04 4.10
N ASP A 31 0.43 -9.55 4.62
CA ASP A 31 0.27 -10.95 5.01
C ASP A 31 -0.41 -11.74 3.88
N PRO A 32 0.33 -12.65 3.21
CA PRO A 32 -0.21 -13.44 2.11
C PRO A 32 -1.14 -14.57 2.55
N ASN A 33 -1.10 -15.00 3.82
CA ASN A 33 -1.96 -16.06 4.34
C ASN A 33 -3.35 -15.51 4.67
N LEU A 34 -3.40 -14.29 5.21
CA LEU A 34 -4.66 -13.62 5.58
C LEU A 34 -5.19 -12.68 4.49
N PHE A 35 -4.43 -12.46 3.42
CA PHE A 35 -4.72 -11.49 2.38
C PHE A 35 -5.01 -10.09 2.94
N LYS A 36 -4.14 -9.60 3.84
CA LYS A 36 -4.29 -8.29 4.50
C LYS A 36 -3.03 -7.45 4.32
N VAL A 37 -3.23 -6.17 4.05
CA VAL A 37 -2.19 -5.14 4.18
C VAL A 37 -2.36 -4.41 5.49
N TYR A 38 -1.27 -4.13 6.18
CA TYR A 38 -1.21 -3.43 7.46
C TYR A 38 -0.48 -2.10 7.30
N PHE A 39 -0.98 -1.09 8.01
CA PHE A 39 -0.48 0.28 7.94
C PHE A 39 0.23 0.72 9.24
N ASP A 40 0.16 -0.09 10.27
CA ASP A 40 0.78 0.10 11.58
C ASP A 40 1.66 -1.10 11.97
N ASP A 41 2.61 -0.88 12.89
CA ASP A 41 3.55 -1.93 13.32
C ASP A 41 2.85 -2.98 14.21
N ASP A 42 1.84 -2.55 14.97
CA ASP A 42 1.03 -3.38 15.87
C ASP A 42 -0.06 -4.20 15.15
N LYS A 43 -0.16 -4.05 13.81
CA LYS A 43 -1.08 -4.78 12.93
C LYS A 43 -2.57 -4.61 13.28
N GLN A 44 -2.97 -3.50 13.89
CA GLN A 44 -4.36 -3.18 14.21
C GLN A 44 -5.11 -2.53 13.04
N ILE A 45 -4.40 -1.74 12.23
CA ILE A 45 -4.96 -1.00 11.11
C ILE A 45 -4.66 -1.77 9.81
N PHE A 46 -5.68 -2.41 9.26
CA PHE A 46 -5.52 -3.24 8.07
C PHE A 46 -6.62 -3.03 7.02
N CYS A 47 -6.31 -3.42 5.80
CA CYS A 47 -7.28 -3.54 4.71
C CYS A 47 -7.21 -4.94 4.09
N PRO A 48 -8.36 -5.60 3.83
CA PRO A 48 -8.38 -6.85 3.09
C PRO A 48 -8.00 -6.63 1.62
N VAL A 49 -7.40 -7.65 1.02
CA VAL A 49 -6.98 -7.70 -0.37
C VAL A 49 -7.77 -8.80 -1.06
N ALA A 50 -8.39 -8.47 -2.19
CA ALA A 50 -9.05 -9.51 -2.99
C ALA A 50 -8.00 -10.48 -3.55
N VAL A 51 -8.27 -11.78 -3.53
CA VAL A 51 -7.35 -12.83 -4.04
C VAL A 51 -6.84 -12.49 -5.45
N ARG A 52 -7.74 -12.06 -6.35
CA ARG A 52 -7.41 -11.62 -7.72
C ARG A 52 -6.43 -10.44 -7.82
N LYS A 53 -6.30 -9.65 -6.75
CA LYS A 53 -5.42 -8.47 -6.69
C LYS A 53 -4.04 -8.76 -6.10
N VAL A 54 -3.84 -9.91 -5.46
CA VAL A 54 -2.58 -10.27 -4.79
C VAL A 54 -1.37 -10.20 -5.72
N ARG A 55 -1.48 -10.75 -6.93
CA ARG A 55 -0.36 -10.72 -7.90
C ARG A 55 -0.01 -9.29 -8.32
N GLN A 56 -1.00 -8.41 -8.47
CA GLN A 56 -0.79 -7.00 -8.80
C GLN A 56 -0.17 -6.27 -7.60
N LEU A 57 -0.72 -6.45 -6.40
CA LEU A 57 -0.22 -5.84 -5.16
C LEU A 57 1.28 -6.12 -4.96
N LYS A 58 1.71 -7.38 -5.12
CA LYS A 58 3.13 -7.76 -5.00
C LYS A 58 4.05 -7.04 -5.99
N LYS A 59 3.56 -6.67 -7.17
CA LYS A 59 4.33 -5.87 -8.14
C LYS A 59 4.45 -4.44 -7.66
N VAL A 60 3.33 -3.83 -7.27
CA VAL A 60 3.31 -2.42 -6.83
C VAL A 60 4.17 -2.22 -5.58
N LEU A 61 4.08 -3.12 -4.60
CA LEU A 61 4.90 -3.05 -3.38
C LEU A 61 6.42 -3.28 -3.60
N ARG A 62 6.82 -3.89 -4.73
CA ARG A 62 8.25 -4.05 -5.08
C ARG A 62 8.81 -2.83 -5.79
N HIS A 63 8.00 -2.15 -6.60
CA HIS A 63 8.42 -0.96 -7.33
C HIS A 63 8.61 0.27 -6.43
N ASP A 64 7.93 0.33 -5.29
CA ASP A 64 8.04 1.45 -4.33
C ASP A 64 9.33 1.41 -3.48
N LYS A 65 10.04 0.26 -3.47
CA LYS A 65 11.25 0.06 -2.65
C LYS A 65 12.57 0.08 -3.46
N SER A 66 12.53 0.51 -4.72
CA SER A 66 13.70 0.71 -5.60
C SER A 66 13.82 2.17 -5.97
#